data_AF-A0A2N0ZYT6-F1
#
_entry.id   AF-A0A2N0ZYT6-F1
#
_cell.length_a   1.000
_cell.length_b   1.000
_cell.length_c   1.000
_cell.angle_alpha   90.00
_cell.angle_beta   90.00
_cell.angle_gamma   90.00
#
_symmetry.space_group_name_H-M   'P 1'
#
loop_
_entity.id
_entity.type
_entity.pdbx_description
1 polymer ?
#
loop_
_entity_poly.entity_id
_entity_poly.type
_entity_poly.pdbx_seq_one_letter_code
_entity_poly.pdbx_strand_id
1 'polypeptide(L)'
;MKKQSISKDSPNTSTESHMGKFTTINLLAEDCYIPHINSKSRLVLDLVLNGISRNELAIHVKNFHGAPLQKLEGKRFGYWLIDRYINELGEKSLIANYRHLSGDKNLDREARRIRRKDRAIYCDEKNKKEVQRTPVVQLEHSEAQKEYFLSLGVAANESEKPTQKDI
;
A
#
# COMPACT_ATOMS: atom_id res chain seq x y z
N MET A 1 -37.93 -11.42 60.40
CA MET A 1 -36.64 -11.82 59.79
C MET A 1 -36.82 -11.82 58.27
N LYS A 2 -36.33 -10.80 57.57
CA LYS A 2 -36.47 -10.65 56.10
C LYS A 2 -35.23 -11.23 55.40
N LYS A 3 -35.44 -12.10 54.42
CA LYS A 3 -34.40 -12.70 53.57
C LYS A 3 -33.81 -11.62 52.65
N GLN A 4 -32.48 -11.51 52.63
CA GLN A 4 -31.73 -10.68 51.69
C GLN A 4 -31.55 -11.45 50.37
N SER A 5 -31.90 -10.82 49.25
CA SER A 5 -31.62 -11.28 47.89
C SER A 5 -30.33 -10.64 47.39
N ILE A 6 -29.32 -11.45 47.11
CA ILE A 6 -28.04 -11.04 46.51
C ILE A 6 -28.20 -11.09 44.99
N SER A 7 -28.24 -9.92 44.34
CA SER A 7 -28.06 -9.81 42.89
C SER A 7 -26.58 -9.96 42.54
N LYS A 8 -26.29 -10.88 41.61
CA LYS A 8 -24.96 -11.05 41.02
C LYS A 8 -24.85 -10.15 39.80
N ASP A 9 -24.19 -9.00 39.95
CA ASP A 9 -23.81 -8.19 38.81
C ASP A 9 -22.45 -8.68 38.28
N SER A 10 -22.47 -9.10 37.02
CA SER A 10 -21.29 -9.50 36.24
C SER A 10 -20.34 -8.32 36.02
N PRO A 11 -19.01 -8.54 35.99
CA PRO A 11 -18.06 -7.49 35.70
C PRO A 11 -18.12 -7.14 34.22
N ASN A 12 -18.54 -5.90 33.97
CA ASN A 12 -18.57 -5.27 32.67
C ASN A 12 -17.12 -5.09 32.19
N THR A 13 -16.68 -5.91 31.22
CA THR A 13 -15.39 -5.77 30.56
C THR A 13 -15.43 -4.56 29.63
N SER A 14 -15.05 -3.41 30.18
CA SER A 14 -14.73 -2.21 29.42
C SER A 14 -13.56 -2.50 28.48
N THR A 15 -13.91 -2.79 27.22
CA THR A 15 -12.99 -2.77 26.09
C THR A 15 -12.62 -1.31 25.84
N GLU A 16 -11.56 -0.86 26.49
CA GLU A 16 -10.94 0.44 26.21
C GLU A 16 -10.39 0.44 24.78
N SER A 17 -11.23 0.93 23.87
CA SER A 17 -10.84 1.33 22.54
C SER A 17 -9.77 2.42 22.65
N HIS A 18 -8.52 2.05 22.44
CA HIS A 18 -7.39 2.94 22.16
C HIS A 18 -7.61 3.64 20.81
N MET A 19 -8.64 4.49 20.71
CA MET A 19 -8.68 5.50 19.65
C MET A 19 -7.81 6.67 20.14
N GLY A 20 -6.55 6.66 19.69
CA GLY A 20 -5.65 7.79 19.86
C GLY A 20 -6.35 9.09 19.45
N LYS A 21 -6.16 10.14 20.24
CA LYS A 21 -6.72 11.46 19.98
C LYS A 21 -6.19 11.98 18.65
N PHE A 22 -7.00 11.89 17.59
CA PHE A 22 -6.69 12.52 16.32
C PHE A 22 -6.92 14.02 16.46
N THR A 23 -5.83 14.79 16.51
CA THR A 23 -5.91 16.25 16.45
C THR A 23 -6.46 16.64 15.08
N THR A 24 -7.55 17.42 15.04
CA THR A 24 -8.12 17.92 13.79
C THR A 24 -7.17 18.94 13.17
N ILE A 25 -6.34 18.49 12.23
CA ILE A 25 -5.44 19.37 11.48
C ILE A 25 -6.26 20.05 10.39
N ASN A 26 -6.32 21.39 10.42
CA ASN A 26 -6.94 22.19 9.37
C ASN A 26 -6.04 22.16 8.11
N LEU A 27 -6.31 21.24 7.21
CA LEU A 27 -5.65 21.17 5.91
C LEU A 27 -6.11 22.32 5.01
N LEU A 28 -5.16 23.06 4.43
CA LEU A 28 -5.45 24.08 3.40
C LEU A 28 -5.40 23.54 1.97
N ALA A 29 -5.26 22.23 1.81
CA ALA A 29 -5.31 21.59 0.51
C ALA A 29 -6.69 21.82 -0.14
N GLU A 30 -6.71 22.05 -1.45
CA GLU A 30 -7.96 22.05 -2.21
C GLU A 30 -8.70 20.73 -1.99
N ASP A 31 -10.03 20.79 -1.83
CA ASP A 31 -10.87 19.63 -1.48
C ASP A 31 -10.69 18.44 -2.45
N CYS A 32 -10.38 18.74 -3.72
CA CYS A 32 -10.14 17.72 -4.74
C CYS A 32 -8.89 16.86 -4.48
N TYR A 33 -7.94 17.34 -3.67
CA TYR A 33 -6.72 16.62 -3.29
C TYR A 33 -6.84 15.88 -1.95
N ILE A 34 -7.95 16.06 -1.25
CA ILE A 34 -8.24 15.37 0.01
C ILE A 34 -9.04 14.11 -0.32
N PRO A 35 -8.57 12.90 0.08
CA PRO A 35 -9.32 11.68 -0.17
C PRO A 35 -10.68 11.68 0.54
N HIS A 36 -11.65 11.02 -0.08
CA HIS A 36 -13.00 10.85 0.47
C HIS A 36 -12.97 10.19 1.85
N ILE A 37 -13.87 10.62 2.75
CA ILE A 37 -13.84 10.28 4.18
C ILE A 37 -13.81 8.77 4.46
N ASN A 38 -14.60 7.99 3.71
CA ASN A 38 -14.68 6.53 3.84
C ASN A 38 -13.59 5.76 3.06
N SER A 39 -12.55 6.43 2.55
CA SER A 39 -11.51 5.78 1.75
C SER A 39 -10.30 5.37 2.59
N LYS A 40 -9.65 4.25 2.23
CA LYS A 40 -8.38 3.84 2.87
C LYS A 40 -7.28 4.91 2.75
N SER A 41 -7.26 5.66 1.64
CA SER A 41 -6.30 6.75 1.46
C SER A 41 -6.56 7.92 2.41
N ARG A 42 -7.81 8.14 2.84
CA ARG A 42 -8.11 9.13 3.88
C ARG A 42 -7.51 8.71 5.22
N LEU A 43 -7.76 7.46 5.63
CA LEU A 43 -7.17 6.92 6.86
C LEU A 43 -5.63 7.05 6.86
N VAL A 44 -4.98 6.70 5.74
CA VAL A 44 -3.52 6.87 5.63
C VAL A 44 -3.10 8.34 5.73
N LEU A 45 -3.84 9.26 5.11
CA LEU A 45 -3.53 10.68 5.22
C LEU A 45 -3.60 11.13 6.68
N ASP A 46 -4.70 10.86 7.37
CA ASP A 46 -4.92 11.28 8.76
C ASP A 46 -3.84 10.73 9.71
N LEU A 47 -3.39 9.49 9.50
CA LEU A 47 -2.30 8.88 10.25
C LEU A 47 -0.93 9.52 9.94
N VAL A 48 -0.63 9.75 8.66
CA VAL A 48 0.64 10.34 8.23
C VAL A 48 0.76 11.81 8.61
N LEU A 49 -0.35 12.54 8.72
CA LEU A 49 -0.31 13.93 9.19
C LEU A 49 0.19 14.07 10.63
N ASN A 50 -0.05 13.05 11.47
CA ASN A 50 0.39 13.03 12.86
C ASN A 50 1.76 12.34 13.05
N GLY A 51 2.32 11.75 11.99
CA GLY A 51 3.47 10.86 12.09
C GLY A 51 3.06 9.46 12.55
N ILE A 52 3.50 8.44 11.82
CA ILE A 52 3.16 7.04 12.16
C ILE A 52 4.28 6.08 11.74
N SER A 53 4.49 5.02 12.51
CA SER A 53 5.40 3.95 12.10
C SER A 53 4.80 3.12 10.97
N ARG A 54 5.63 2.55 10.10
CA ARG A 54 5.13 1.69 9.01
C ARG A 54 4.45 0.42 9.52
N ASN A 55 4.87 -0.07 10.69
CA ASN A 55 4.29 -1.25 11.32
C ASN A 55 2.86 -0.95 11.81
N GLU A 56 2.68 0.17 12.51
CA GLU A 56 1.36 0.64 12.96
C GLU A 56 0.45 0.92 11.77
N LEU A 57 0.97 1.58 10.73
CA LEU A 57 0.23 1.84 9.51
C LEU A 57 -0.29 0.54 8.85
N ALA A 58 0.51 -0.52 8.89
CA ALA A 58 0.11 -1.82 8.34
C ALA A 58 -1.04 -2.47 9.11
N ILE A 59 -1.03 -2.32 10.44
CA ILE A 59 -2.10 -2.80 11.34
C ILE A 59 -3.39 -2.04 11.07
N HIS A 60 -3.34 -0.70 11.03
CA HIS A 60 -4.54 0.14 10.87
C HIS A 60 -5.23 -0.04 9.52
N VAL A 61 -4.48 -0.22 8.43
CA VAL A 61 -5.05 -0.23 7.07
C VAL A 61 -5.52 -1.62 6.64
N LYS A 62 -5.45 -2.64 7.53
CA LYS A 62 -5.75 -4.06 7.29
C LYS A 62 -5.14 -4.56 5.97
N ASN A 63 -3.91 -5.06 6.05
CA ASN A 63 -3.06 -5.47 4.92
C ASN A 63 -2.72 -4.28 4.01
N PHE A 64 -1.91 -3.37 4.56
CA PHE A 64 -1.33 -2.29 3.79
C PHE A 64 -0.40 -2.81 2.68
N HIS A 65 -0.91 -2.95 1.47
CA HIS A 65 -0.11 -3.28 0.28
C HIS A 65 0.55 -2.05 -0.36
N GLY A 66 0.67 -0.93 0.36
CA GLY A 66 1.27 0.31 -0.16
C GLY A 66 0.40 1.12 -1.13
N ALA A 67 -0.61 0.51 -1.77
CA ALA A 67 -1.45 1.19 -2.77
C ALA A 67 -2.14 2.48 -2.27
N PRO A 68 -2.70 2.55 -1.05
CA PRO A 68 -3.30 3.80 -0.55
C PRO A 68 -2.30 4.94 -0.38
N LEU A 69 -1.09 4.64 0.08
CA LEU A 69 0.01 5.61 0.20
C LEU A 69 0.52 6.05 -1.17
N GLN A 70 0.70 5.11 -2.12
CA GLN A 70 1.07 5.44 -3.50
C GLN A 70 0.04 6.34 -4.18
N LYS A 71 -1.26 6.19 -3.86
CA LYS A 71 -2.30 7.09 -4.36
C LYS A 71 -2.14 8.51 -3.83
N LEU A 72 -1.83 8.67 -2.53
CA LEU A 72 -1.58 9.98 -1.91
C LEU A 72 -0.38 10.68 -2.55
N GLU A 73 0.71 9.95 -2.68
CA GLU A 73 1.94 10.41 -3.32
C GLU A 73 1.81 10.59 -4.85
N GLY A 74 0.71 10.14 -5.43
CA GLY A 74 0.44 10.13 -6.87
C GLY A 74 -0.42 11.30 -7.35
N LYS A 75 -0.68 11.31 -8.66
CA LYS A 75 -1.49 12.34 -9.33
C LYS A 75 -2.91 12.47 -8.74
N ARG A 76 -3.49 11.35 -8.31
CA ARG A 76 -4.90 11.27 -7.89
C ARG A 76 -5.25 12.24 -6.76
N PHE A 77 -4.36 12.40 -5.79
CA PHE A 77 -4.55 13.29 -4.64
C PHE A 77 -3.55 14.45 -4.63
N GLY A 78 -3.04 14.81 -5.82
CA GLY A 78 -2.22 16.01 -5.99
C GLY A 78 -0.81 15.91 -5.42
N TYR A 79 -0.20 14.72 -5.36
CA TYR A 79 1.21 14.52 -5.01
C TYR A 79 1.59 14.96 -3.60
N TRP A 80 0.99 14.36 -2.57
CA TRP A 80 1.38 14.61 -1.19
C TRP A 80 2.85 14.25 -0.95
N LEU A 81 3.63 15.20 -0.42
CA LEU A 81 5.02 15.00 -0.02
C LEU A 81 5.05 14.42 1.39
N ILE A 82 5.57 13.20 1.49
CA ILE A 82 5.63 12.42 2.72
C ILE A 82 7.09 12.11 3.01
N ASP A 83 7.57 12.62 4.13
CA ASP A 83 8.92 12.41 4.61
C ASP A 83 9.03 11.04 5.28
N ARG A 84 10.21 10.44 5.13
CA ARG A 84 10.57 9.15 5.72
C ARG A 84 11.66 9.40 6.74
N TYR A 85 11.50 8.92 7.96
CA TYR A 85 12.46 9.11 9.03
C TYR A 85 12.52 7.86 9.93
N ILE A 86 13.51 7.82 10.81
CA ILE A 86 13.61 6.81 11.87
C ILE A 86 13.14 7.50 13.16
N ASN A 87 12.14 6.94 13.82
CA ASN A 87 11.64 7.49 15.08
C ASN A 87 12.62 7.20 16.23
N GLU A 88 12.31 7.72 17.42
CA GLU A 88 13.11 7.51 18.63
C GLU A 88 13.24 6.03 19.04
N LEU A 89 12.29 5.19 18.59
CA LEU A 89 12.27 3.75 18.82
C LEU A 89 13.06 2.95 17.75
N GLY A 90 13.71 3.62 16.80
CA GLY A 90 14.46 2.96 15.73
C GLY A 90 13.60 2.42 14.58
N GLU A 91 12.32 2.77 14.54
CA GLU A 91 11.37 2.29 13.53
C GLU A 91 11.26 3.22 12.33
N LYS A 92 11.10 2.62 11.15
CA LYS A 92 10.85 3.34 9.90
C LYS A 92 9.46 3.97 9.96
N SER A 93 9.42 5.30 9.95
CA SER A 93 8.22 6.10 10.14
C SER A 93 7.96 7.06 8.97
N LEU A 94 6.71 7.50 8.85
CA LEU A 94 6.22 8.38 7.80
C LEU A 94 5.55 9.59 8.43
N ILE A 95 5.81 10.78 7.90
CA ILE A 95 5.14 12.02 8.30
C ILE A 95 4.89 12.92 7.10
N ALA A 96 3.78 13.64 7.09
CA ALA A 96 3.55 14.66 6.06
C ALA A 96 4.59 15.78 6.18
N ASN A 97 5.12 16.24 5.05
CA ASN A 97 6.11 17.32 5.07
C ASN A 97 5.51 18.57 5.71
N TYR A 98 6.29 19.25 6.56
CA TYR A 98 5.86 20.41 7.33
C TYR A 98 5.19 21.50 6.47
N ARG A 99 5.59 21.62 5.21
CA ARG A 99 5.02 22.58 4.25
C ARG A 99 3.51 22.42 4.08
N HIS A 100 3.00 21.19 4.12
CA HIS A 100 1.56 20.90 4.06
C HIS A 100 0.81 21.34 5.32
N LEU A 101 1.52 21.45 6.45
CA LEU A 101 0.97 21.80 7.77
C LEU A 101 1.14 23.29 8.11
N SER A 102 1.93 24.01 7.30
CA SER A 102 2.34 25.39 7.58
C SER A 102 1.22 26.43 7.57
N GLY A 103 0.08 26.10 6.96
CA GLY A 103 -0.97 27.10 6.71
C GLY A 103 -0.66 28.06 5.54
N ASP A 104 0.44 27.86 4.81
CA ASP A 104 0.75 28.64 3.61
C ASP A 104 0.49 27.82 2.33
N LYS A 105 -0.39 28.35 1.47
CA LYS A 105 -0.74 27.75 0.18
C LYS A 105 0.47 27.66 -0.77
N ASN A 106 1.41 28.59 -0.69
CA ASN A 106 2.61 28.57 -1.53
C ASN A 106 3.55 27.43 -1.11
N LEU A 107 3.72 27.21 0.19
CA LEU A 107 4.51 26.09 0.71
C LEU A 107 3.87 24.74 0.38
N ASP A 108 2.55 24.60 0.50
CA ASP A 108 1.83 23.38 0.07
C ASP A 108 2.06 23.10 -1.42
N ARG A 109 1.91 24.14 -2.27
CA ARG A 109 2.15 24.02 -3.72
C ARG A 109 3.59 23.62 -4.05
N GLU A 110 4.56 24.19 -3.34
CA GLU A 110 5.97 23.84 -3.48
C GLU A 110 6.22 22.37 -3.11
N ALA A 111 5.67 21.90 -1.99
CA ALA A 111 5.79 20.51 -1.56
C ALA A 111 5.22 19.54 -2.62
N ARG A 112 4.04 19.86 -3.17
CA ARG A 112 3.44 19.08 -4.27
C ARG A 112 4.31 19.07 -5.52
N ARG A 113 4.92 20.22 -5.87
CA ARG A 113 5.84 20.34 -7.01
C ARG A 113 7.07 19.46 -6.84
N ILE A 114 7.66 19.47 -5.65
CA ILE A 114 8.80 18.60 -5.29
C ILE A 114 8.41 17.14 -5.46
N ARG A 115 7.32 16.70 -4.83
CA ARG A 115 6.87 15.30 -4.92
C ARG A 115 6.59 14.88 -6.37
N ARG A 116 5.97 15.76 -7.17
CA ARG A 116 5.72 15.50 -8.60
C ARG A 116 7.01 15.28 -9.38
N LYS A 117 8.03 16.11 -9.15
CA LYS A 117 9.36 15.95 -9.76
C LYS A 117 9.99 14.61 -9.36
N ASP A 118 10.00 14.29 -8.07
CA ASP A 118 10.57 13.03 -7.57
C ASP A 118 9.85 11.81 -8.14
N ARG A 119 8.52 11.91 -8.31
CA ARG A 119 7.74 10.84 -8.95
C ARG A 119 8.14 10.63 -10.40
N ALA A 120 8.37 11.70 -11.15
CA ALA A 120 8.78 11.60 -12.55
C ALA A 120 10.14 10.90 -12.65
N ILE A 121 11.12 11.33 -11.84
CA ILE A 121 12.45 10.71 -11.78
C ILE A 121 12.34 9.21 -11.45
N TYR A 122 11.57 8.86 -10.41
CA TYR A 122 11.37 7.46 -10.02
C TYR A 122 10.71 6.63 -11.14
N CYS A 123 9.72 7.19 -11.84
CA CYS A 123 9.07 6.52 -12.97
C CYS A 123 10.05 6.29 -14.12
N ASP A 124 10.89 7.27 -14.44
CA ASP A 124 11.89 7.16 -15.50
C ASP A 124 12.94 6.08 -15.17
N GLU A 125 13.42 6.04 -13.93
CA GLU A 125 14.35 4.98 -13.49
C GLU A 125 13.72 3.59 -13.55
N LYS A 126 12.45 3.46 -13.12
CA LYS A 126 11.73 2.20 -13.21
C LYS A 126 11.56 1.76 -14.65
N ASN A 127 11.19 2.68 -15.54
CA ASN A 127 11.03 2.40 -16.96
C ASN A 127 12.36 1.95 -17.61
N LYS A 128 13.48 2.61 -17.28
CA LYS A 128 14.81 2.18 -17.76
C LYS A 128 15.14 0.74 -17.35
N LYS A 129 14.85 0.36 -16.09
CA LYS A 129 15.04 -1.03 -15.61
C LYS A 129 14.12 -2.02 -16.30
N GLU A 130 12.89 -1.61 -16.60
CA GLU A 130 11.90 -2.45 -17.29
C GLU A 130 12.29 -2.69 -18.76
N VAL A 131 12.74 -1.65 -19.46
CA VAL A 131 13.29 -1.76 -20.82
C VAL A 131 14.47 -2.74 -20.88
N GLN A 132 15.37 -2.71 -19.88
CA GLN A 132 16.49 -3.64 -19.81
C GLN A 132 16.07 -5.10 -19.55
N ARG A 133 14.97 -5.32 -18.80
CA ARG A 133 14.46 -6.66 -18.49
C ARG A 133 13.64 -7.28 -19.62
N THR A 134 12.98 -6.44 -20.42
CA THR A 134 12.08 -6.86 -21.50
C THR A 134 12.68 -7.93 -22.43
N PRO A 135 13.92 -7.80 -22.96
CA PRO A 135 14.46 -8.82 -23.86
C PRO A 135 14.67 -10.18 -23.19
N VAL A 136 15.08 -10.20 -21.91
CA VAL A 136 15.28 -11.44 -21.16
C VAL A 136 13.96 -12.17 -20.97
N VAL A 137 12.92 -11.44 -20.56
CA VAL A 137 11.57 -12.00 -20.37
C VAL A 137 10.99 -12.51 -21.69
N GLN A 138 11.24 -11.82 -22.81
CA GLN A 138 10.80 -12.27 -24.12
C GLN A 138 11.49 -13.57 -24.55
N LEU A 139 12.78 -13.72 -24.27
CA LEU A 139 13.53 -14.95 -24.54
C LEU A 139 12.98 -16.10 -23.70
N GLU A 140 12.89 -15.94 -22.39
CA GLU A 140 12.34 -16.96 -21.48
C GLU A 140 10.92 -17.38 -21.88
N HIS A 141 10.08 -16.42 -22.26
CA HIS A 141 8.73 -16.71 -22.75
C HIS A 141 8.76 -17.52 -24.06
N SER A 142 9.64 -17.16 -25.00
CA SER A 142 9.79 -17.90 -26.26
C SER A 142 10.31 -19.32 -26.03
N GLU A 143 11.24 -19.51 -25.10
CA GLU A 143 11.78 -20.83 -24.73
C GLU A 143 10.71 -21.69 -24.07
N ALA A 144 10.00 -21.14 -23.09
CA ALA A 144 8.89 -21.83 -22.42
C ALA A 144 7.76 -22.21 -23.41
N GLN A 145 7.43 -21.33 -24.35
CA GLN A 145 6.47 -21.66 -25.41
C GLN A 145 6.96 -22.81 -26.29
N LYS A 146 8.24 -22.80 -26.68
CA LYS A 146 8.84 -23.88 -27.47
C LYS A 146 8.81 -25.21 -26.73
N GLU A 147 9.19 -25.23 -25.45
CA GLU A 147 9.13 -26.43 -24.61
C GLU A 147 7.70 -26.97 -24.50
N TYR A 148 6.73 -26.08 -24.25
CA TYR A 148 5.32 -26.44 -24.21
C TYR A 148 4.86 -27.10 -25.53
N PHE A 149 5.14 -26.47 -26.68
CA PHE A 149 4.80 -27.04 -27.98
C PHE A 149 5.47 -28.41 -28.23
N LEU A 150 6.75 -28.57 -27.85
CA LEU A 150 7.43 -29.86 -27.98
C LEU A 150 6.79 -30.94 -27.11
N SER A 151 6.42 -30.62 -25.87
CA SER A 151 5.73 -31.56 -24.98
C SER A 151 4.39 -32.04 -25.53
N LEU A 152 3.64 -31.18 -26.23
CA LEU A 152 2.40 -31.56 -26.91
C LEU A 152 2.65 -32.52 -28.08
N GLY A 153 3.74 -32.32 -28.83
CA GLY A 153 4.11 -33.20 -29.95
C GLY A 153 4.58 -34.60 -29.52
N VAL A 154 5.29 -34.69 -28.40
CA VAL A 154 5.68 -35.98 -27.80
C VAL A 154 4.45 -36.75 -27.30
N ALA A 155 3.49 -36.06 -26.67
CA ALA A 155 2.24 -36.67 -26.21
C ALA A 155 1.34 -37.21 -27.34
N ALA A 156 1.42 -36.65 -28.55
CA ALA A 156 0.66 -37.14 -29.70
C ALA A 156 1.24 -38.45 -30.30
N ASN A 157 2.57 -38.61 -30.28
CA ASN A 157 3.26 -39.76 -30.90
C ASN A 157 3.36 -41.01 -30.00
N GLU A 158 3.04 -40.91 -28.71
CA GLU A 158 3.09 -42.07 -27.79
C GLU A 158 1.83 -42.96 -27.84
N SER A 159 0.80 -42.57 -28.60
CA SER A 159 -0.45 -43.32 -28.73
C SER A 159 -0.43 -44.44 -29.79
N GLU A 160 0.65 -44.56 -30.56
CA GLU A 160 0.82 -45.58 -31.62
C GLU A 160 1.96 -46.56 -31.31
N LYS A 161 1.86 -47.32 -30.21
CA LYS A 161 2.62 -48.58 -30.10
C LYS A 161 1.68 -49.74 -30.48
N PRO A 162 1.90 -50.42 -31.62
CA PRO A 162 1.10 -51.59 -31.97
C PRO A 162 1.32 -52.66 -30.90
N THR A 163 0.24 -53.09 -30.26
CA THR A 163 0.24 -54.23 -29.37
C THR A 163 0.62 -55.46 -30.20
N GLN A 164 1.87 -55.90 -30.10
CA GLN A 164 2.28 -57.21 -30.62
C GLN A 164 1.44 -58.24 -29.86
N LYS A 165 0.50 -58.87 -30.57
CA LYS A 165 -0.17 -60.07 -30.10
C LYS A 165 0.79 -61.22 -30.40
N ASP A 166 1.43 -61.73 -29.36
CA ASP A 166 2.13 -63.00 -29.41
C ASP A 166 1.12 -64.11 -29.75
N ILE A 167 1.48 -64.90 -30.78
CA ILE A 167 0.75 -66.11 -31.24
C ILE A 167 1.27 -67.31 -30.46
#